data_AF-A0A7J4ERF2-F1
#
_entry.id   AF-A0A7J4ERF2-F1
#
_cell.length_a   1.000
_cell.length_b   1.000
_cell.length_c   1.000
_cell.angle_alpha   90.00
_cell.angle_beta   90.00
_cell.angle_gamma   90.00
#
_symmetry.space_group_name_H-M   'P 1'
#
loop_
_entity.id
_entity.type
_entity.pdbx_description
1 polymer ?
#
loop_
_entity_poly.entity_id
_entity_poly.type
_entity_poly.pdbx_seq_one_letter_code
_entity_poly.pdbx_strand_id
1 'polypeptide(L)'
;MVELEKHRSKILKEWQDKILESYPIKPVIEITGYVEDCTTKIFDKLVEVYNGGSYSGVEGPLDDLMRFLAVDGKLTPGDSISILFYVKKLLNNTFPDMSKNEWQKISSIIDNFGYVAFNRYSACREDIFKLKLMEKDRDLEIAHRIIEYTTRAAQKSGKID
;
A
#
# COMPACT_ATOMS: atom_id res chain seq x y z
N MET A 1 -25.26 -7.73 17.66
CA MET A 1 -23.80 -7.61 17.76
C MET A 1 -23.20 -8.59 16.78
N VAL A 2 -22.50 -8.08 15.76
CA VAL A 2 -21.91 -8.91 14.71
C VAL A 2 -20.68 -9.63 15.25
N GLU A 3 -20.65 -10.95 15.12
CA GLU A 3 -19.50 -11.77 15.51
C GLU A 3 -18.50 -11.84 14.35
N LEU A 4 -17.68 -10.78 14.20
CA LEU A 4 -16.67 -10.66 13.15
C LEU A 4 -15.71 -11.87 13.11
N GLU A 5 -15.37 -12.40 14.27
CA GLU A 5 -14.47 -13.55 14.43
C GLU A 5 -14.97 -14.83 13.74
N LYS A 6 -16.29 -15.07 13.68
CA LYS A 6 -16.85 -16.28 13.05
C LYS A 6 -16.50 -16.39 11.57
N HIS A 7 -16.32 -15.26 10.89
CA HIS A 7 -16.00 -15.22 9.46
C HIS A 7 -14.59 -14.66 9.18
N ARG A 8 -13.74 -14.52 10.20
CA ARG A 8 -12.40 -13.94 10.10
C ARG A 8 -11.57 -14.54 8.99
N SER A 9 -11.44 -15.87 8.97
CA SER A 9 -10.63 -16.58 7.97
C SER A 9 -11.12 -16.32 6.54
N LYS A 10 -12.44 -16.28 6.33
CA LYS A 10 -13.03 -15.99 5.01
C LYS A 10 -12.74 -14.56 4.57
N ILE A 11 -12.99 -13.59 5.45
CA ILE A 11 -12.80 -12.16 5.14
C ILE A 11 -11.33 -11.87 4.87
N LEU A 12 -10.42 -12.35 5.72
CA LEU A 12 -8.98 -12.16 5.54
C LEU A 12 -8.51 -12.77 4.22
N LYS A 13 -8.92 -14.01 3.93
CA LYS A 13 -8.53 -14.67 2.68
C LYS A 13 -9.00 -13.91 1.45
N GLU A 14 -10.27 -13.52 1.39
CA GLU A 14 -10.80 -12.74 0.26
C GLU A 14 -10.11 -11.38 0.12
N TRP A 15 -9.73 -10.75 1.24
CA TRP A 15 -8.99 -9.48 1.22
C TRP A 15 -7.56 -9.66 0.71
N GLN A 16 -6.85 -10.68 1.20
CA GLN A 16 -5.49 -11.03 0.80
C GLN A 16 -5.45 -11.41 -0.69
N ASP A 17 -6.39 -12.25 -1.14
CA ASP A 17 -6.54 -12.61 -2.55
C ASP A 17 -6.76 -11.35 -3.42
N LYS A 18 -7.54 -10.38 -2.94
CA LYS A 18 -7.74 -9.11 -3.65
C LYS A 18 -6.46 -8.28 -3.79
N ILE A 19 -5.63 -8.24 -2.75
CA ILE A 19 -4.33 -7.53 -2.77
C ILE A 19 -3.37 -8.19 -3.76
N LEU A 20 -3.39 -9.52 -3.81
CA LEU A 20 -2.45 -10.30 -4.61
C LEU A 20 -2.94 -10.54 -6.05
N GLU A 21 -4.18 -10.18 -6.38
CA GLU A 21 -4.79 -10.35 -7.71
C GLU A 21 -3.97 -9.68 -8.84
N SER A 22 -3.25 -8.60 -8.55
CA SER A 22 -2.43 -7.90 -9.53
C SER A 22 -1.14 -8.64 -9.92
N TYR A 23 -0.77 -9.68 -9.17
CA TYR A 23 0.44 -10.46 -9.45
C TYR A 23 0.21 -11.40 -10.64
N PRO A 24 1.05 -11.33 -11.68
CA PRO A 24 0.89 -12.14 -12.89
C PRO A 24 1.17 -13.63 -12.66
N ILE A 25 1.88 -13.96 -11.59
CA ILE A 25 2.20 -15.31 -11.14
C ILE A 25 2.04 -15.37 -9.63
N LYS A 26 1.87 -16.57 -9.07
CA LYS A 26 1.76 -16.75 -7.63
C LYS A 26 2.97 -16.10 -6.92
N PRO A 27 2.76 -15.13 -6.00
CA PRO A 27 3.85 -14.50 -5.29
C PRO A 27 4.64 -15.50 -4.45
N VAL A 28 5.90 -15.18 -4.17
CA VAL A 28 6.74 -15.94 -3.24
C VAL A 28 6.19 -15.86 -1.81
N ILE A 29 6.57 -16.82 -0.96
CA ILE A 29 5.97 -17.01 0.36
C ILE A 29 6.21 -15.81 1.30
N GLU A 30 7.30 -15.08 1.10
CA GLU A 30 7.63 -13.88 1.86
C GLU A 30 6.65 -12.74 1.55
N ILE A 31 6.23 -12.61 0.29
CA ILE A 31 5.25 -11.59 -0.12
C ILE A 31 3.87 -11.96 0.44
N THR A 32 3.46 -13.22 0.29
CA THR A 32 2.16 -13.66 0.81
C THR A 32 2.12 -13.55 2.33
N GLY A 33 3.18 -13.98 3.02
CA GLY A 33 3.29 -13.89 4.48
C GLY A 33 3.29 -12.45 5.00
N TYR A 34 3.94 -11.52 4.28
CA TYR A 34 3.89 -10.09 4.62
C TYR A 34 2.48 -9.52 4.51
N VAL A 35 1.77 -9.82 3.42
CA VAL A 35 0.38 -9.38 3.23
C VAL A 35 -0.55 -10.02 4.27
N GLU A 36 -0.37 -11.30 4.57
CA GLU A 36 -1.12 -12.02 5.60
C GLU A 36 -0.95 -11.38 6.99
N ASP A 37 0.29 -11.07 7.38
CA ASP A 37 0.60 -10.44 8.67
C ASP A 37 -0.02 -9.04 8.77
N CYS A 38 0.16 -8.20 7.74
CA CYS A 38 -0.39 -6.84 7.72
C CYS A 38 -1.93 -6.86 7.82
N THR A 39 -2.60 -7.62 6.95
CA THR A 39 -4.06 -7.69 6.89
C THR A 39 -4.65 -8.28 8.18
N THR A 40 -4.01 -9.30 8.75
CA THR A 40 -4.36 -9.89 10.04
C THR A 40 -4.34 -8.84 11.14
N LYS A 41 -3.22 -8.13 11.32
CA LYS A 41 -3.08 -7.12 12.38
C LYS A 41 -4.07 -5.95 12.22
N ILE A 42 -4.33 -5.51 10.99
CA ILE A 42 -5.34 -4.49 10.72
C ILE A 42 -6.74 -4.99 11.08
N PHE A 43 -7.08 -6.23 10.73
CA PHE A 43 -8.38 -6.81 11.05
C PHE A 43 -8.56 -7.03 12.55
N ASP A 44 -7.54 -7.53 13.26
CA ASP A 44 -7.58 -7.70 14.71
C ASP A 44 -7.81 -6.34 15.40
N LYS A 45 -7.17 -5.28 14.89
CA LYS A 45 -7.40 -3.92 15.37
C LYS A 45 -8.80 -3.39 15.04
N LEU A 46 -9.36 -3.72 13.88
CA LEU A 46 -10.76 -3.41 13.55
C LEU A 46 -11.72 -4.06 14.56
N VAL A 47 -11.50 -5.34 14.89
CA VAL A 47 -12.32 -6.07 15.88
C VAL A 47 -12.18 -5.46 17.27
N GLU A 48 -10.95 -5.14 17.69
CA GLU A 48 -10.68 -4.49 18.97
C GLU A 48 -11.46 -3.16 19.11
N VAL A 49 -11.32 -2.27 18.13
CA VAL A 49 -12.00 -0.96 18.13
C VAL A 49 -13.52 -1.13 18.05
N TYR A 50 -14.01 -2.09 17.25
CA TYR A 50 -15.43 -2.38 17.17
C TYR A 50 -16.02 -2.80 18.53
N ASN A 51 -15.24 -3.51 19.35
CA ASN A 51 -15.62 -3.91 20.70
C ASN A 51 -15.38 -2.83 21.77
N GLY A 52 -15.03 -1.61 21.37
CA GLY A 52 -14.84 -0.45 22.27
C GLY A 52 -13.41 -0.24 22.74
N GLY A 53 -12.43 -0.91 22.12
CA GLY A 53 -11.00 -0.69 22.37
C GLY A 53 -10.43 0.55 21.69
N SER A 54 -9.10 0.60 21.55
CA SER A 54 -8.37 1.80 21.11
C SER A 54 -7.89 1.70 19.67
N TYR A 55 -7.82 2.85 18.98
CA TYR A 55 -7.19 2.96 17.67
C TYR A 55 -5.66 2.83 17.72
N SER A 56 -5.04 2.96 18.90
CA SER A 56 -3.59 2.94 19.05
C SER A 56 -2.99 1.63 18.54
N GLY A 57 -1.91 1.74 17.76
CA GLY A 57 -1.16 0.61 17.24
C GLY A 57 -1.63 0.13 15.88
N VAL A 58 -2.67 0.75 15.29
CA VAL A 58 -3.08 0.48 13.90
C VAL A 58 -2.09 1.06 12.88
N GLU A 59 -1.32 2.07 13.28
CA GLU A 59 -0.48 2.85 12.38
C GLU A 59 0.64 2.03 11.74
N GLY A 60 1.24 1.10 12.50
CA GLY A 60 2.33 0.24 12.00
C GLY A 60 1.84 -0.69 10.89
N PRO A 61 0.85 -1.57 11.15
CA PRO A 61 0.30 -2.45 10.13
C PRO A 61 -0.25 -1.72 8.90
N LEU A 62 -0.86 -0.53 9.09
CA LEU A 62 -1.28 0.30 7.96
C LEU A 62 -0.10 0.88 7.19
N ASP A 63 0.96 1.35 7.85
CA ASP A 63 2.18 1.81 7.19
C ASP A 63 2.80 0.69 6.35
N ASP A 64 2.92 -0.51 6.93
CA ASP A 64 3.48 -1.70 6.28
C ASP A 64 2.70 -2.06 5.00
N LEU A 65 1.37 -2.11 5.08
CA LEU A 65 0.52 -2.37 3.91
C LEU A 65 0.62 -1.24 2.87
N MET A 66 0.60 0.02 3.31
CA MET A 66 0.63 1.16 2.40
C MET A 66 1.97 1.29 1.67
N ARG A 67 3.09 0.98 2.32
CA ARG A 67 4.41 0.90 1.68
C ARG A 67 4.44 -0.20 0.62
N PHE A 68 3.88 -1.36 0.93
CA PHE A 68 3.76 -2.46 -0.03
C PHE A 68 2.96 -2.07 -1.27
N LEU A 69 1.86 -1.33 -1.11
CA LEU A 69 1.08 -0.86 -2.25
C LEU A 69 1.77 0.30 -2.99
N ALA A 70 2.48 1.19 -2.28
CA ALA A 70 3.15 2.35 -2.85
C ALA A 70 4.29 2.02 -3.82
N VAL A 71 4.94 0.86 -3.65
CA VAL A 71 5.99 0.38 -4.56
C VAL A 71 5.44 -0.15 -5.88
N ASP A 72 4.16 -0.54 -5.95
CA ASP A 72 3.54 -0.92 -7.21
C ASP A 72 3.30 0.34 -8.05
N GLY A 73 4.08 0.49 -9.12
CA GLY A 73 3.99 1.61 -10.04
C GLY A 73 2.67 1.67 -10.84
N LYS A 74 1.88 0.60 -10.85
CA LYS A 74 0.60 0.54 -11.58
C LYS A 74 -0.57 1.06 -10.74
N LEU A 75 -0.46 1.03 -9.42
CA LEU A 75 -1.53 1.48 -8.54
C LEU A 75 -1.49 3.01 -8.40
N THR A 76 -2.64 3.64 -8.61
CA THR A 76 -2.82 5.04 -8.23
C THR A 76 -2.99 5.14 -6.70
N PRO A 77 -2.87 6.36 -6.12
CA PRO A 77 -3.24 6.57 -4.72
C PRO A 77 -4.67 6.11 -4.42
N GLY A 78 -5.63 6.39 -5.32
CA GLY A 78 -7.01 5.96 -5.17
C GLY A 78 -7.16 4.44 -5.13
N ASP A 79 -6.48 3.73 -6.03
CA ASP A 79 -6.52 2.27 -6.07
C ASP A 79 -5.96 1.66 -4.77
N SER A 80 -4.83 2.20 -4.29
CA SER A 80 -4.17 1.72 -3.08
C SER A 80 -5.05 1.88 -1.84
N ILE A 81 -5.73 3.02 -1.70
CA ILE A 81 -6.67 3.24 -0.58
C ILE A 81 -7.95 2.42 -0.76
N SER A 82 -8.40 2.19 -2.00
CA SER A 82 -9.57 1.36 -2.28
C SER A 82 -9.41 -0.08 -1.78
N ILE A 83 -8.18 -0.60 -1.75
CA ILE A 83 -7.88 -1.92 -1.19
C ILE A 83 -8.25 -2.02 0.29
N LEU A 84 -8.02 -0.96 1.08
CA LEU A 84 -8.47 -0.93 2.48
C LEU A 84 -10.00 -0.82 2.56
N PHE A 85 -10.61 0.04 1.75
CA PHE A 85 -12.07 0.18 1.74
C PHE A 85 -12.81 -1.04 1.20
N TYR A 86 -12.15 -1.93 0.46
CA TYR A 86 -12.70 -3.20 0.02
C TYR A 86 -13.19 -4.06 1.20
N VAL A 87 -12.59 -3.92 2.39
CA VAL A 87 -13.06 -4.57 3.62
C VAL A 87 -14.52 -4.24 3.92
N LYS A 88 -14.98 -3.01 3.63
CA LYS A 88 -16.40 -2.65 3.78
C LYS A 88 -17.27 -3.56 2.92
N LYS A 89 -16.92 -3.72 1.63
CA LYS A 89 -17.65 -4.61 0.72
C LYS A 89 -17.67 -6.05 1.23
N LEU A 90 -16.55 -6.56 1.72
CA LEU A 90 -16.47 -7.91 2.29
C LEU A 90 -17.39 -8.08 3.50
N LEU A 91 -17.42 -7.10 4.40
CA LEU A 91 -18.27 -7.12 5.58
C LEU A 91 -19.76 -7.04 5.22
N ASN A 92 -20.14 -6.17 4.27
CA ASN A 92 -21.52 -6.07 3.81
C ASN A 92 -22.01 -7.36 3.14
N ASN A 93 -21.14 -8.02 2.36
CA ASN A 93 -21.47 -9.30 1.72
C ASN A 93 -21.53 -10.47 2.71
N THR A 94 -20.70 -10.43 3.75
CA THR A 94 -20.63 -11.49 4.77
C THR A 94 -21.78 -11.39 5.77
N PHE A 95 -22.22 -10.17 6.07
CA PHE A 95 -23.26 -9.88 7.05
C PHE A 95 -24.38 -9.04 6.42
N PRO A 96 -25.19 -9.62 5.50
CA PRO A 96 -26.23 -8.89 4.79
C PRO A 96 -27.33 -8.33 5.70
N ASP A 97 -27.56 -9.00 6.84
CA ASP A 97 -28.58 -8.61 7.84
C ASP A 97 -28.03 -7.69 8.93
N MET A 98 -26.81 -7.15 8.77
CA MET A 98 -26.21 -6.23 9.73
C MET A 98 -27.10 -4.99 9.92
N SER A 99 -27.36 -4.62 11.18
CA SER A 99 -28.17 -3.44 11.44
C SER A 99 -27.47 -2.17 10.95
N LYS A 100 -28.26 -1.14 10.58
CA LYS A 100 -27.72 0.15 10.13
C LYS A 100 -26.74 0.77 11.13
N ASN A 101 -27.01 0.65 12.42
CA ASN A 101 -26.14 1.20 13.48
C ASN A 101 -24.81 0.45 13.56
N GLU A 102 -24.83 -0.88 13.46
CA GLU A 102 -23.59 -1.68 13.44
C GLU A 102 -22.76 -1.38 12.19
N TRP A 103 -23.42 -1.26 11.04
CA TRP A 103 -22.76 -0.88 9.79
C TRP A 103 -22.12 0.51 9.85
N GLN A 104 -22.85 1.51 10.38
CA GLN A 104 -22.31 2.86 10.57
C GLN A 104 -21.10 2.87 11.51
N LYS A 105 -21.14 2.06 12.57
CA LYS A 105 -20.01 1.93 13.51
C LYS A 105 -18.77 1.37 12.81
N ILE A 106 -18.92 0.23 12.12
CA ILE A 106 -17.81 -0.42 11.39
C ILE A 106 -17.28 0.49 10.28
N SER A 107 -18.17 1.11 9.49
CA SER A 107 -17.77 2.00 8.41
C SER A 107 -16.93 3.15 8.94
N SER A 108 -17.34 3.78 10.03
CA SER A 108 -16.60 4.89 10.65
C SER A 108 -15.20 4.47 11.11
N ILE A 109 -15.04 3.24 11.64
CA ILE A 109 -13.72 2.72 12.03
C ILE A 109 -12.82 2.57 10.81
N ILE A 110 -13.34 1.99 9.72
CA ILE A 110 -12.58 1.80 8.48
C ILE A 110 -12.25 3.16 7.84
N ASP A 111 -13.15 4.16 7.93
CA ASP A 111 -12.88 5.53 7.47
C ASP A 111 -11.71 6.16 8.22
N ASN A 112 -11.65 5.99 9.54
CA ASN A 112 -10.52 6.44 10.35
C ASN A 112 -9.21 5.74 9.96
N PHE A 113 -9.25 4.42 9.72
CA PHE A 113 -8.09 3.69 9.21
C PHE A 113 -7.68 4.23 7.84
N GLY A 114 -8.65 4.60 6.99
CA GLY A 114 -8.42 5.23 5.69
C GLY A 114 -7.62 6.53 5.77
N TYR A 115 -7.88 7.39 6.75
CA TYR A 115 -7.11 8.63 6.94
C TYR A 115 -5.64 8.33 7.29
N VAL A 116 -5.40 7.38 8.18
CA VAL A 116 -4.04 6.97 8.56
C VAL A 116 -3.33 6.36 7.36
N ALA A 117 -3.99 5.45 6.65
CA ALA A 117 -3.47 4.79 5.45
C ALA A 117 -3.09 5.81 4.36
N PHE A 118 -3.95 6.79 4.10
CA PHE A 118 -3.68 7.85 3.12
C PHE A 118 -2.40 8.62 3.46
N ASN A 119 -2.22 9.00 4.72
CA ASN A 119 -1.03 9.73 5.16
C ASN A 119 0.24 8.88 4.99
N ARG A 120 0.19 7.60 5.39
CA ARG A 120 1.33 6.68 5.26
C ARG A 120 1.71 6.41 3.80
N TYR A 121 0.72 6.13 2.97
CA TYR A 121 0.91 5.95 1.53
C TYR A 121 1.54 7.18 0.89
N SER A 122 0.99 8.37 1.17
CA SER A 122 1.45 9.63 0.59
C SER A 122 2.89 9.94 0.97
N ALA A 123 3.24 9.76 2.25
CA ALA A 123 4.62 9.92 2.72
C ALA A 123 5.59 8.96 2.02
N CYS A 124 5.22 7.68 1.89
CA CYS A 124 6.05 6.70 1.18
C CYS A 124 6.25 7.06 -0.30
N ARG A 125 5.19 7.50 -1.00
CA ARG A 125 5.29 7.93 -2.39
C ARG A 125 6.16 9.15 -2.58
N GLU A 126 6.09 10.11 -1.66
CA GLU A 126 6.97 11.28 -1.66
C GLU A 126 8.44 10.86 -1.57
N ASP A 127 8.77 9.95 -0.66
CA ASP A 127 10.13 9.42 -0.51
C ASP A 127 10.60 8.66 -1.76
N ILE A 128 9.74 7.84 -2.36
CA ILE A 128 10.04 7.15 -3.62
C ILE A 128 10.33 8.16 -4.74
N PHE A 129 9.55 9.25 -4.83
CA PHE A 129 9.77 10.27 -5.85
C PHE A 129 11.06 11.06 -5.61
N LYS A 130 11.40 11.38 -4.36
CA LYS A 130 12.69 12.00 -4.01
C LYS A 130 13.86 11.12 -4.43
N LEU A 131 13.81 9.82 -4.14
CA LEU A 131 14.85 8.88 -4.55
C LEU A 131 15.01 8.80 -6.07
N LYS A 132 13.89 8.74 -6.81
CA LYS A 132 13.91 8.75 -8.29
C LYS A 132 14.50 10.03 -8.86
N LEU A 133 14.21 11.18 -8.25
CA LEU A 133 14.78 12.46 -8.69
C LEU A 133 16.30 12.48 -8.48
N MET A 134 16.77 12.06 -7.31
CA MET A 134 18.21 11.98 -7.00
C MET A 134 18.96 11.02 -7.94
N GLU A 135 18.34 9.90 -8.31
CA GLU A 135 18.89 8.98 -9.31
C GLU A 135 19.00 9.65 -10.68
N LYS A 136 17.96 10.37 -11.11
CA LYS A 136 17.96 11.09 -12.39
C LYS A 136 19.00 12.19 -12.46
N ASP A 137 19.20 12.94 -11.39
CA ASP A 137 20.23 13.98 -11.33
C ASP A 137 21.64 13.38 -11.45
N ARG A 138 21.87 12.23 -10.81
CA ARG A 138 23.13 11.49 -10.93
C ARG A 138 23.35 10.96 -12.35
N ASP A 139 22.32 10.39 -12.98
CA ASP A 139 22.40 9.91 -14.37
C ASP A 139 22.76 11.07 -15.32
N LEU A 140 22.16 12.24 -15.12
CA LEU A 140 22.42 13.46 -15.88
C LEU A 140 23.87 13.93 -15.72
N GLU A 141 24.41 13.93 -14.49
CA GLU A 141 25.80 14.29 -14.21
C GLU A 141 26.78 13.34 -14.91
N ILE A 142 26.51 12.03 -14.87
CA ILE A 142 27.33 11.03 -15.54
C ILE A 142 27.28 11.23 -17.06
N ALA A 143 26.10 11.45 -17.63
CA ALA A 143 25.92 11.69 -19.06
C ALA A 143 26.68 12.95 -19.51
N HIS A 144 26.59 14.06 -18.76
CA HIS A 144 27.35 15.27 -19.05
C HIS A 144 28.85 15.02 -19.04
N ARG A 145 29.38 14.31 -18.02
CA ARG A 145 30.81 13.96 -17.97
C ARG A 145 31.22 13.14 -19.19
N ILE A 146 30.43 12.14 -19.59
CA ILE A 146 30.72 11.32 -20.77
C ILE A 146 30.80 12.19 -22.04
N ILE A 147 29.84 13.10 -22.23
CA ILE A 147 29.83 14.04 -23.37
C ILE A 147 31.08 14.93 -23.35
N GLU A 148 31.46 15.47 -22.20
CA GLU A 148 32.67 16.29 -22.07
C GLU A 148 33.93 15.50 -22.42
N TYR A 149 34.06 14.27 -21.92
CA TYR A 149 35.20 13.40 -22.21
C TYR A 149 35.28 13.04 -23.69
N THR A 150 34.17 12.66 -24.32
CA THR A 150 34.14 12.30 -25.75
C THR A 150 34.39 13.51 -26.63
N THR A 151 33.84 14.67 -26.31
CA THR A 151 34.08 15.93 -27.03
C THR A 151 35.56 16.31 -26.97
N ARG A 152 36.17 16.29 -25.79
CA ARG A 152 37.62 16.56 -25.62
C ARG A 152 38.49 15.57 -26.38
N ALA A 153 38.11 14.28 -26.38
CA ALA A 153 38.84 13.26 -27.14
C ALA A 153 38.72 13.48 -28.65
N ALA A 154 37.53 13.84 -29.14
CA ALA A 154 37.29 14.13 -30.56
C ALA A 154 38.09 15.34 -31.05
N GLN A 155 38.11 16.43 -30.28
CA GLN A 155 38.93 17.62 -30.53
C GLN A 155 40.43 17.29 -30.59
N LYS A 156 40.94 16.51 -29.63
CA LYS A 156 42.35 16.06 -29.64
C LYS A 156 42.70 15.17 -30.83
N SER A 157 41.72 14.46 -31.40
CA SER A 157 41.91 13.59 -32.57
C SER A 157 41.71 14.28 -33.92
N GLY A 158 41.44 15.59 -33.94
CA GLY A 158 41.23 16.38 -35.17
C GLY A 158 39.95 16.02 -35.93
N LYS A 159 38.96 15.42 -35.25
CA LYS A 159 37.70 14.97 -35.87
C LYS A 159 36.55 15.97 -35.76
N ILE A 160 36.71 17.00 -34.95
CA ILE A 160 35.75 18.10 -34.76
C ILE A 160 36.59 19.34 -34.49
N ASP A 161 36.41 20.40 -35.30
CA ASP A 161 36.98 21.74 -35.08
C ASP A 161 36.28 22.46 -33.92
#